data_AF-A0A6G6K8R8-F1
#
_entry.id   AF-A0A6G6K8R8-F1
#
_cell.length_a   1.000
_cell.length_b   1.000
_cell.length_c   1.000
_cell.angle_alpha   90.00
_cell.angle_beta   90.00
_cell.angle_gamma   90.00
#
_symmetry.space_group_name_H-M   'P 1'
#
loop_
_entity.id
_entity.type
_entity.pdbx_description
1 polymer ?
#
loop_
_entity_poly.entity_id
_entity_poly.type
_entity_poly.pdbx_seq_one_letter_code
_entity_poly.pdbx_strand_id
1 'polypeptide(L)'
;MTSKLLLLLLLSTSLLPVSCASKTTRTSIITDVIPAGSRVEYYGQIHDDSWHPTLVQTSIPHPMPVKEAQQWALSAAQQRMGDKWKDYLIRVTAPGEKPIILWQRRNHVQL
;
A
#
# COMPACT_ATOMS: atom_id res chain seq x y z
N MET A 1 -25.15 35.30 -63.88
CA MET A 1 -23.70 35.34 -63.60
C MET A 1 -23.37 34.18 -62.69
N THR A 2 -22.67 33.19 -63.24
CA THR A 2 -22.19 31.99 -62.55
C THR A 2 -20.88 32.30 -61.84
N SER A 3 -20.75 31.98 -60.56
CA SER A 3 -19.44 31.62 -60.00
C SER A 3 -19.57 30.75 -58.75
N LYS A 4 -18.85 29.64 -58.83
CA LYS A 4 -18.66 28.59 -57.85
C LYS A 4 -17.84 29.14 -56.68
N LEU A 5 -18.07 28.64 -55.46
CA LEU A 5 -16.94 28.32 -54.60
C LEU A 5 -17.22 27.13 -53.70
N LEU A 6 -16.40 26.12 -53.95
CA LEU A 6 -16.17 24.89 -53.21
C LEU A 6 -15.64 25.25 -51.81
N LEU A 7 -16.13 24.63 -50.73
CA LEU A 7 -15.32 24.52 -49.52
C LEU A 7 -15.43 23.09 -48.96
N LEU A 8 -14.27 22.44 -48.95
CA LEU A 8 -14.03 21.06 -48.56
C LEU A 8 -14.30 20.85 -47.06
N LEU A 9 -15.10 19.84 -46.73
CA LEU A 9 -15.21 19.26 -45.40
C LEU A 9 -13.97 18.41 -45.11
N LEU A 10 -12.98 18.98 -44.42
CA LEU A 10 -11.91 18.25 -43.77
C LEU A 10 -12.44 17.70 -42.42
N LEU A 11 -12.95 16.46 -42.41
CA LEU A 11 -13.13 15.74 -41.15
C LEU A 11 -11.75 15.22 -40.71
N SER A 12 -11.19 15.94 -39.75
CA SER A 12 -10.01 15.57 -38.97
C SER A 12 -10.20 14.20 -38.31
N THR A 13 -9.44 13.21 -38.79
CA THR A 13 -9.23 11.92 -38.15
C THR A 13 -8.60 12.14 -36.77
N SER A 14 -9.43 12.00 -35.73
CA SER A 14 -8.97 12.02 -34.35
C SER A 14 -8.23 10.72 -34.05
N LEU A 15 -6.91 10.74 -34.15
CA LEU A 15 -6.05 9.71 -33.56
C LEU A 15 -6.22 9.75 -32.04
N LEU A 16 -7.03 8.86 -31.50
CA LEU A 16 -7.02 8.55 -30.07
C LEU A 16 -5.76 7.73 -29.78
N PRO A 17 -4.79 8.22 -29.01
CA PRO A 17 -3.75 7.36 -28.48
C PRO A 17 -4.44 6.42 -27.47
N VAL A 18 -4.61 5.16 -27.87
CA VAL A 18 -4.91 4.08 -26.92
C VAL A 18 -3.67 3.97 -26.04
N SER A 19 -3.67 4.71 -24.94
CA SER A 19 -2.68 4.59 -23.90
C SER A 19 -2.78 3.17 -23.36
N CYS A 20 -1.77 2.38 -23.69
CA CYS A 20 -1.55 1.05 -23.16
C CYS A 20 -1.20 1.25 -21.68
N ALA A 21 -2.22 1.28 -20.82
CA ALA A 21 -2.02 1.17 -19.39
C ALA A 21 -1.46 -0.22 -19.12
N SER A 22 -0.14 -0.32 -19.11
CA SER A 22 0.59 -1.50 -18.66
C SER A 22 0.06 -1.83 -17.26
N LYS A 23 -0.78 -2.86 -17.16
CA LYS A 23 -1.04 -3.55 -15.91
C LYS A 23 0.27 -4.23 -15.57
N THR A 24 1.19 -3.48 -14.96
CA THR A 24 2.26 -4.09 -14.19
C THR A 24 1.57 -4.89 -13.10
N THR A 25 1.52 -6.21 -13.30
CA THR A 25 1.28 -7.17 -12.25
C THR A 25 2.32 -6.90 -11.19
N ARG A 26 1.97 -6.07 -10.20
CA ARG A 26 2.82 -5.75 -9.05
C ARG A 26 2.89 -7.02 -8.22
N THR A 27 3.84 -7.89 -8.54
CA THR A 27 4.37 -8.84 -7.59
C THR A 27 4.94 -8.00 -6.46
N SER A 28 4.17 -7.89 -5.37
CA SER A 28 4.62 -7.37 -4.08
C SER A 28 5.92 -8.10 -3.73
N ILE A 29 7.05 -7.42 -3.89
CA ILE A 29 8.35 -7.97 -3.55
C ILE A 29 8.29 -8.23 -2.05
N ILE A 30 8.51 -9.49 -1.65
CA ILE A 30 8.78 -9.82 -0.24
C ILE A 30 10.12 -9.15 0.06
N THR A 31 10.07 -7.91 0.55
CA THR A 31 11.27 -7.19 0.96
C THR A 31 11.46 -7.37 2.46
N ASP A 32 12.68 -7.71 2.86
CA ASP A 32 13.09 -7.70 4.27
C ASP A 32 13.14 -6.28 4.86
N VAL A 33 12.88 -5.27 4.01
CA VAL A 33 12.99 -3.84 4.32
C VAL A 33 11.73 -3.11 3.84
N ILE A 34 11.16 -2.31 4.74
CA ILE A 34 10.08 -1.36 4.48
C ILE A 34 10.72 -0.07 3.94
N PRO A 35 10.31 0.45 2.77
CA PRO A 35 10.95 1.61 2.17
C PRO A 35 10.65 2.90 2.97
N ALA A 36 11.59 3.86 2.92
CA ALA A 36 11.39 5.18 3.49
C ALA A 36 10.14 5.87 2.92
N GLY A 37 9.52 6.74 3.72
CA GLY A 37 8.25 7.40 3.39
C GLY A 37 7.02 6.51 3.53
N SER A 38 7.17 5.22 3.85
CA SER A 38 6.04 4.33 4.08
C SER A 38 5.23 4.76 5.29
N ARG A 39 3.91 4.55 5.23
CA ARG A 39 3.04 4.54 6.40
C ARG A 39 2.97 3.11 6.95
N VAL A 40 3.23 2.95 8.24
CA VAL A 40 3.22 1.67 8.94
C VAL A 40 2.18 1.71 10.05
N GLU A 41 1.24 0.78 10.01
CA GLU A 41 0.21 0.61 11.02
C GLU A 41 0.43 -0.69 11.77
N TYR A 42 0.38 -0.61 13.09
CA TYR A 42 0.54 -1.74 13.98
C TYR A 42 -0.79 -2.03 14.65
N TYR A 43 -1.16 -3.30 14.67
CA TYR A 43 -2.36 -3.80 15.30
C TYR A 43 -1.99 -4.93 16.26
N GLY A 44 -2.74 -5.06 17.35
CA GLY A 44 -2.71 -6.23 18.21
C GLY A 44 -4.07 -6.93 18.18
N GLN A 45 -4.05 -8.25 18.31
CA GLN A 45 -5.26 -9.06 18.44
C GLN A 45 -5.48 -9.40 19.91
N ILE A 46 -6.69 -9.20 20.44
CA ILE A 46 -7.05 -9.70 21.78
C ILE A 46 -7.73 -11.06 21.71
N HIS A 47 -8.03 -11.63 22.89
CA HIS A 47 -8.56 -12.98 23.02
C HIS A 47 -9.89 -13.22 22.28
N ASP A 48 -10.73 -12.19 22.12
CA ASP A 48 -11.99 -12.24 21.36
C ASP A 48 -11.82 -12.21 19.83
N ASP A 49 -10.59 -12.37 19.33
CA ASP A 49 -10.20 -12.32 17.92
C ASP A 49 -10.29 -10.95 17.25
N SER A 50 -10.68 -9.89 17.96
CA SER A 50 -10.70 -8.54 17.40
C SER A 50 -9.31 -7.91 17.29
N TRP A 51 -9.12 -7.17 16.20
CA TRP A 51 -7.90 -6.42 15.90
C TRP A 51 -8.05 -4.95 16.31
N HIS A 52 -7.10 -4.47 17.11
CA HIS A 52 -7.09 -3.09 17.60
C HIS A 52 -5.82 -2.36 17.16
N PRO A 53 -5.92 -1.08 16.74
CA PRO A 53 -4.75 -0.29 16.41
C PRO A 53 -3.92 0.00 17.68
N THR A 54 -2.62 -0.20 17.61
CA THR A 54 -1.69 0.00 18.75
C THR A 54 -0.71 1.14 18.51
N LEU A 55 -0.24 1.31 17.28
CA LEU A 55 0.68 2.37 16.88
C LEU A 55 0.51 2.68 15.39
N VAL A 56 0.76 3.93 15.00
CA VAL A 56 0.85 4.34 13.60
C VAL A 56 2.09 5.21 13.43
N GLN A 57 2.94 4.84 12.47
CA GLN A 57 4.05 5.65 12.00
C GLN A 57 3.71 6.19 10.62
N THR A 58 3.58 7.51 10.53
CA THR A 58 3.29 8.19 9.26
C THR A 58 4.61 8.63 8.65
N SER A 59 4.95 8.11 7.47
CA SER A 59 6.16 8.45 6.74
C SER A 59 7.45 8.17 7.52
N ILE A 60 7.87 6.90 7.58
CA ILE A 60 9.13 6.52 8.23
C ILE A 60 10.33 7.23 7.56
N PRO A 61 11.32 7.72 8.35
CA PRO A 61 12.37 8.60 7.82
C PRO A 61 13.44 7.86 7.02
N HIS A 62 13.67 6.58 7.33
CA HIS A 62 14.68 5.74 6.68
C HIS A 62 14.07 4.36 6.39
N PRO A 63 14.67 3.58 5.47
CA PRO A 63 14.25 2.21 5.27
C PRO A 63 14.35 1.41 6.58
N MET A 64 13.27 0.73 6.95
CA MET A 64 13.16 0.00 8.22
C MET A 64 13.16 -1.50 7.95
N PRO A 65 14.07 -2.29 8.55
CA PRO A 65 13.99 -3.75 8.49
C PRO A 65 12.65 -4.26 9.04
N VAL A 66 12.06 -5.26 8.39
CA VAL A 66 10.80 -5.88 8.86
C VAL A 66 10.93 -6.41 10.28
N LYS A 67 12.10 -6.96 10.64
CA LYS A 67 12.37 -7.43 12.00
C LYS A 67 12.28 -6.31 13.04
N GLU A 68 12.73 -5.11 12.70
CA GLU A 68 12.57 -3.94 13.56
C GLU A 68 11.08 -3.61 13.70
N ALA A 69 10.33 -3.57 12.59
CA ALA A 69 8.89 -3.35 12.64
C ALA A 69 8.15 -4.39 13.50
N GLN A 70 8.57 -5.66 13.47
CA GLN A 70 8.03 -6.72 14.33
C GLN A 70 8.29 -6.46 15.82
N GLN A 71 9.47 -5.93 16.17
CA GLN A 71 9.78 -5.53 17.55
C GLN A 71 8.90 -4.36 18.01
N TRP A 72 8.67 -3.37 17.13
CA TRP A 72 7.72 -2.29 17.38
C TRP A 72 6.30 -2.81 17.57
N ALA A 73 5.83 -3.73 16.73
CA ALA A 73 4.51 -4.33 16.82
C ALA A 73 4.29 -5.04 18.15
N LEU A 74 5.26 -5.87 18.55
CA LEU A 74 5.23 -6.60 19.82
C LEU A 74 5.22 -5.64 21.01
N SER A 75 6.10 -4.63 20.99
CA SER A 75 6.19 -3.64 22.06
C SER A 75 4.90 -2.82 22.18
N ALA A 76 4.35 -2.38 21.05
CA ALA A 76 3.11 -1.61 21.01
C ALA A 76 1.90 -2.43 21.48
N ALA A 77 1.80 -3.70 21.08
CA ALA A 77 0.77 -4.60 21.57
C ALA A 77 0.86 -4.80 23.09
N GLN A 78 2.04 -5.12 23.61
CA GLN A 78 2.25 -5.30 25.05
C GLN A 78 1.92 -4.03 25.84
N GLN A 79 2.39 -2.87 25.40
CA GLN A 79 2.17 -1.59 26.09
C GLN A 79 0.70 -1.16 26.07
N ARG A 80 -0.01 -1.35 24.96
CA ARG A 80 -1.40 -0.88 24.81
C ARG A 80 -2.44 -1.85 25.35
N MET A 81 -2.12 -3.15 25.38
CA MET A 81 -3.12 -4.21 25.59
C MET A 81 -2.80 -5.07 26.81
N GLY A 82 -1.63 -4.90 27.44
CA GLY A 82 -1.22 -5.62 28.64
C GLY A 82 -1.14 -7.11 28.39
N ASP A 83 -1.84 -7.91 29.19
CA ASP A 83 -1.85 -9.38 29.06
C ASP A 83 -3.00 -9.90 28.18
N LYS A 84 -3.80 -8.99 27.59
CA LYS A 84 -5.00 -9.37 26.83
C LYS A 84 -4.71 -9.66 25.36
N TRP A 85 -3.51 -9.39 24.85
CA TRP A 85 -3.17 -9.63 23.45
C TRP A 85 -2.66 -11.07 23.22
N LYS A 86 -2.90 -11.59 22.02
CA LYS A 86 -2.43 -12.93 21.59
C LYS A 86 -1.62 -12.91 20.29
N ASP A 87 -1.82 -11.90 19.44
CA ASP A 87 -1.14 -11.76 18.15
C ASP A 87 -0.91 -10.27 17.79
N TYR A 88 -0.12 -10.00 16.76
CA TYR A 88 0.06 -8.68 16.16
C TYR A 88 0.04 -8.77 14.63
N LEU A 89 -0.32 -7.65 14.00
CA LEU A 89 -0.32 -7.46 12.55
C LEU A 89 0.35 -6.13 12.23
N ILE A 90 1.15 -6.13 11.17
CA ILE A 90 1.78 -4.93 10.60
C ILE A 90 1.21 -4.72 9.21
N ARG A 91 0.70 -3.52 8.94
CA ARG A 91 0.25 -3.12 7.62
C ARG A 91 1.10 -1.98 7.10
N VAL A 92 1.68 -2.17 5.91
CA VAL A 92 2.54 -1.17 5.27
C VAL A 92 1.88 -0.63 4.01
N THR A 93 1.98 0.69 3.87
CA THR A 93 1.63 1.44 2.66
C THR A 93 2.87 2.15 2.17
N ALA A 94 3.48 1.64 1.11
CA ALA A 94 4.62 2.30 0.48
C ALA A 94 4.20 3.63 -0.20
N PRO A 95 5.12 4.59 -0.37
CA PRO A 95 4.82 5.86 -1.02
C PRO A 95 4.21 5.68 -2.42
N GLY A 96 3.05 6.29 -2.67
CA GLY A 96 2.38 6.19 -3.98
C GLY A 96 1.75 4.83 -4.28
N GLU A 97 1.64 3.93 -3.29
CA GLU A 97 1.07 2.60 -3.46
C GLU A 97 -0.21 2.38 -2.66
N LYS A 98 -1.01 1.39 -3.09
CA LYS A 98 -2.09 0.85 -2.27
C LYS A 98 -1.49 0.02 -1.13
N PRO A 99 -2.14 -0.03 0.04
CA PRO A 99 -1.57 -0.64 1.25
C PRO A 99 -1.50 -2.16 1.14
N ILE A 100 -0.35 -2.74 0.77
CA ILE A 100 -0.24 -4.19 0.63
C ILE A 100 1.17 -4.69 0.95
N ILE A 101 1.53 -4.69 2.24
CA ILE A 101 2.33 -5.79 2.82
C ILE A 101 1.80 -6.05 4.23
N LEU A 102 1.46 -7.32 4.52
CA LEU A 102 0.95 -7.77 5.82
C LEU A 102 1.91 -8.78 6.45
N TRP A 103 2.35 -8.47 7.67
CA TRP A 103 3.11 -9.41 8.50
C TRP A 103 2.34 -9.68 9.78
N GLN A 104 2.09 -10.96 10.06
CA GLN A 104 1.47 -11.43 11.30
C GLN A 104 2.48 -12.31 12.05
N ARG A 105 2.47 -12.31 13.39
CA ARG A 105 3.46 -13.03 14.22
C ARG A 105 3.63 -14.49 13.83
N ARG A 106 2.55 -15.14 13.37
CA ARG A 106 2.51 -16.56 13.03
C ARG A 106 2.54 -16.84 11.53
N ASN A 107 2.37 -15.84 10.66
CA ASN A 107 2.32 -16.01 9.20
C ASN A 107 2.71 -14.72 8.46
N HIS A 108 3.47 -14.85 7.37
CA HIS A 108 3.49 -13.79 6.35
C HIS A 108 2.21 -13.93 5.52
N VAL A 109 1.38 -12.89 5.45
CA VAL A 109 0.15 -12.91 4.65
C VAL A 109 0.40 -12.06 3.42
N GLN A 110 0.58 -12.71 2.26
CA GLN A 110 0.49 -12.03 0.97
C GLN A 110 -0.99 -11.93 0.59
N LEU A 111 -1.47 -10.72 0.31
CA LEU A 111 -2.78 -10.48 -0.31
C LEU A 111 -2.56 -9.94 -1.73
#